data_AF-A0A3A3H431-F1
#
_entry.id   AF-A0A3A3H431-F1
#
_cell.length_a   1.000
_cell.length_b   1.000
_cell.length_c   1.000
_cell.angle_alpha   90.00
_cell.angle_beta   90.00
_cell.angle_gamma   90.00
#
_symmetry.space_group_name_H-M   'P 1'
#
loop_
_entity.id
_entity.type
_entity.pdbx_description
1 polymer ?
#
loop_
_entity_poly.entity_id
_entity_poly.type
_entity_poly.pdbx_seq_one_letter_code
_entity_poly.pdbx_strand_id
1 'polypeptide(L)'
;MTLFDAAGAVIARLGGSQRRISGTSALGSPLIFDMVGVAGTVAMLEAARRARGCFYSGFTSKCVDAAEAASPAPERASVQVLVNLNVLAEARDDTEVVGVVPTQTCVTTELCLMATDGAWCRAKVGERTGWMRKLALRQNRWAIVTFENFCPKQGR
;
A
#
# COMPACT_ATOMS: atom_id res chain seq x y z
N MET A 1 1.21 19.73 6.37
CA MET A 1 0.03 20.26 7.10
C MET A 1 0.03 19.71 8.52
N THR A 2 -0.37 20.51 9.51
CA THR A 2 -0.47 20.05 10.91
C THR A 2 -1.90 20.28 11.38
N LEU A 3 -2.51 19.27 12.01
CA LEU A 3 -3.81 19.38 12.65
C LEU A 3 -3.60 19.69 14.13
N PHE A 4 -4.43 20.60 14.66
CA PHE A 4 -4.42 21.00 16.05
C PHE A 4 -5.78 20.76 16.70
N ASP A 5 -5.79 20.52 18.01
CA ASP A 5 -7.02 20.53 18.80
C ASP A 5 -7.46 21.96 19.16
N ALA A 6 -8.59 22.08 19.87
CA ALA A 6 -9.13 23.36 20.29
C ALA A 6 -8.20 24.13 21.26
N ALA A 7 -7.28 23.44 21.93
CA ALA A 7 -6.28 24.03 22.82
C ALA A 7 -4.96 24.37 22.10
N GLY A 8 -4.85 24.07 20.80
CA GLY A 8 -3.64 24.30 20.00
C GLY A 8 -2.59 23.18 20.10
N ALA A 9 -2.91 22.04 20.72
CA ALA A 9 -2.00 20.89 20.73
C ALA A 9 -2.03 20.15 19.39
N VAL A 10 -0.87 19.66 18.94
CA VAL A 10 -0.77 18.91 17.68
C VAL A 10 -1.51 17.57 17.81
N ILE A 11 -2.45 17.31 16.90
CA ILE A 11 -3.16 16.02 16.78
C ILE A 11 -2.51 15.15 15.70
N ALA A 12 -2.05 15.74 14.60
CA ALA A 12 -1.47 14.98 13.49
C ALA A 12 -0.57 15.84 12.60
N ARG A 13 0.38 15.19 11.94
CA ARG A 13 1.19 15.74 10.85
C ARG A 13 0.81 15.00 9.57
N LEU A 14 0.31 15.76 8.60
CA LEU A 14 -0.30 15.25 7.39
C LEU A 14 0.35 15.86 6.13
N GLY A 15 0.50 15.04 5.10
CA GLY A 15 0.85 15.44 3.73
C GLY A 15 -0.24 14.99 2.75
N GLY A 16 -0.07 15.33 1.48
CA GLY A 16 -0.93 14.82 0.42
C GLY A 16 -1.55 15.88 -0.48
N SER A 17 -2.61 15.45 -1.17
CA SER A 17 -3.32 16.20 -2.19
C SER A 17 -4.81 16.28 -1.87
N GLN A 18 -5.59 16.93 -2.75
CA GLN A 18 -7.04 16.98 -2.63
C GLN A 18 -7.70 15.60 -2.67
N ARG A 19 -7.04 14.56 -3.21
CA ARG A 19 -7.64 13.22 -3.35
C ARG A 19 -7.36 12.31 -2.16
N ARG A 20 -6.15 12.41 -1.59
CA ARG A 20 -5.73 11.66 -0.41
C ARG A 20 -4.81 12.51 0.44
N ILE A 21 -5.12 12.54 1.73
CA ILE A 21 -4.27 13.09 2.78
C ILE A 21 -3.83 11.92 3.65
N SER A 22 -2.55 11.81 3.94
CA SER A 22 -2.03 10.76 4.83
C SER A 22 -0.93 11.30 5.74
N GLY A 23 -0.59 10.54 6.78
CA GLY A 23 0.43 10.93 7.73
C GLY A 23 0.32 10.19 9.05
N THR A 24 0.68 10.86 10.14
CA THR A 24 0.70 10.28 11.48
C THR A 24 0.01 11.17 12.49
N SER A 25 -0.72 10.57 13.42
CA SER A 25 -1.20 11.24 14.62
C SER A 25 -0.03 11.59 15.55
N ALA A 26 -0.28 12.44 16.54
CA ALA A 26 0.68 12.80 17.57
C ALA A 26 1.14 11.60 18.42
N LEU A 27 0.31 10.55 18.49
CA LEU A 27 0.63 9.27 19.13
C LEU A 27 1.40 8.30 18.20
N GLY A 28 1.70 8.72 16.97
CA GLY A 28 2.42 7.91 15.99
C GLY A 28 1.54 6.95 15.18
N SER A 29 0.24 6.85 15.50
CA SER A 29 -0.69 6.03 14.73
C SER A 29 -0.84 6.59 13.30
N PRO A 30 -0.75 5.75 12.27
CA PRO A 30 -0.89 6.18 10.89
C PRO A 30 -2.34 6.58 10.55
N LEU A 31 -2.49 7.56 9.68
CA LEU A 31 -3.77 8.10 9.23
C LEU A 31 -3.84 8.15 7.71
N ILE A 32 -4.98 7.76 7.14
CA ILE A 32 -5.33 7.92 5.73
C ILE A 32 -6.73 8.50 5.64
N PHE A 33 -6.85 9.63 4.94
CA PHE A 33 -8.12 10.27 4.61
C PHE A 33 -8.28 10.27 3.10
N ASP A 34 -9.31 9.58 2.62
CA ASP A 34 -9.67 9.53 1.21
C ASP A 34 -10.86 10.45 0.93
N MET A 35 -10.78 11.20 -0.17
CA MET A 35 -11.92 11.95 -0.66
C MET A 35 -12.96 11.01 -1.26
N VAL A 36 -14.15 11.01 -0.69
CA VAL A 36 -15.28 10.20 -1.17
C VAL A 36 -15.86 10.81 -2.45
N GLY A 37 -16.22 9.97 -3.42
CA GLY A 37 -16.95 10.38 -4.63
C GLY A 37 -16.08 10.94 -5.76
N VAL A 38 -14.76 10.97 -5.60
CA VAL A 38 -13.84 11.37 -6.68
C VAL A 38 -13.21 10.14 -7.34
N ALA A 39 -13.29 10.08 -8.66
CA ALA A 39 -12.63 9.03 -9.44
C ALA A 39 -11.10 9.15 -9.30
N GLY A 40 -10.53 8.27 -8.48
CA GLY A 40 -9.09 8.17 -8.22
C GLY A 40 -8.51 6.82 -8.66
N THR A 41 -7.41 6.42 -8.03
CA THR A 41 -6.70 5.18 -8.38
C THR A 41 -7.57 3.93 -8.22
N VAL A 42 -8.51 3.92 -7.29
CA VAL A 42 -9.52 2.85 -7.14
C VAL A 42 -10.34 2.62 -8.42
N ALA A 43 -10.81 3.70 -9.06
CA ALA A 43 -11.62 3.59 -10.27
C ALA A 43 -10.80 3.04 -11.44
N MET A 44 -9.53 3.44 -11.53
CA MET A 44 -8.61 2.91 -12.54
C MET A 44 -8.29 1.43 -12.31
N LEU A 45 -8.05 1.02 -11.06
CA LEU A 45 -7.84 -0.38 -10.69
C LEU A 45 -9.06 -1.24 -11.03
N GLU A 46 -10.26 -0.79 -10.67
CA GLU A 46 -11.50 -1.50 -10.98
C GLU A 46 -11.78 -1.58 -12.47
N ALA A 47 -11.52 -0.50 -13.23
CA ALA A 47 -11.63 -0.52 -14.68
C ALA A 47 -10.66 -1.53 -15.31
N ALA A 48 -9.39 -1.53 -14.89
CA ALA A 48 -8.38 -2.46 -15.38
C ALA A 48 -8.70 -3.92 -15.02
N ARG A 49 -9.17 -4.17 -13.80
CA ARG A 49 -9.63 -5.49 -13.34
C ARG A 49 -10.81 -5.98 -14.17
N ARG A 50 -11.84 -5.15 -14.36
CA ARG A 50 -13.02 -5.49 -15.18
C ARG A 50 -12.67 -5.77 -16.64
N ALA A 51 -11.74 -5.01 -17.22
CA ALA A 51 -11.32 -5.19 -18.60
C ALA A 51 -10.57 -6.51 -18.87
N ARG A 52 -9.98 -7.13 -17.84
CA ARG A 52 -9.18 -8.36 -17.96
C ARG A 52 -9.69 -9.55 -17.15
N GLY A 53 -10.65 -9.32 -16.25
CA GLY A 53 -11.29 -10.33 -15.42
C GLY A 53 -10.61 -10.62 -14.09
N CYS A 54 -9.41 -10.10 -13.81
CA CYS A 54 -8.67 -10.43 -12.58
C CYS A 54 -7.62 -9.38 -12.21
N PHE A 55 -7.04 -9.53 -11.01
CA PHE A 55 -5.71 -9.02 -10.70
C PHE A 55 -4.67 -10.06 -11.09
N TYR A 56 -3.54 -9.64 -11.64
CA TYR A 56 -2.41 -10.54 -11.93
C TYR A 56 -1.44 -10.64 -10.76
N SER A 57 -0.80 -11.78 -10.58
CA SER A 57 0.30 -11.96 -9.62
C SER A 57 1.54 -11.26 -10.15
N GLY A 58 1.93 -10.14 -9.55
CA GLY A 58 3.06 -9.33 -9.98
C GLY A 58 3.02 -9.01 -11.47
N PHE A 59 4.12 -9.25 -12.17
CA PHE A 59 4.21 -9.04 -13.62
C PHE A 59 3.97 -10.32 -14.45
N THR A 60 3.33 -11.33 -13.87
CA THR A 60 3.00 -12.57 -14.58
C THR A 60 1.69 -12.45 -15.39
N SER A 61 1.31 -13.54 -16.05
CA SER A 61 -0.02 -13.73 -16.65
C SER A 61 -0.98 -14.51 -15.75
N LYS A 62 -0.54 -14.93 -14.56
CA LYS A 62 -1.36 -15.70 -13.60
C LYS A 62 -2.34 -14.76 -12.90
N CYS A 63 -3.63 -15.05 -12.97
CA CYS A 63 -4.64 -14.41 -12.16
C CYS A 63 -4.54 -14.89 -10.71
N VAL A 64 -4.75 -13.98 -9.77
CA VAL A 64 -4.87 -14.30 -8.34
C VAL A 64 -6.33 -14.43 -7.93
N ASP A 65 -6.58 -15.19 -6.88
CA ASP A 65 -7.90 -15.27 -6.27
C ASP A 65 -8.20 -14.07 -5.34
N ALA A 66 -9.41 -14.05 -4.79
CA ALA A 66 -9.85 -12.97 -3.91
C ALA A 66 -9.06 -12.92 -2.58
N ALA A 67 -8.59 -14.07 -2.07
CA ALA A 67 -7.83 -14.14 -0.83
C ALA A 67 -6.39 -13.64 -1.02
N GLU A 68 -5.79 -13.90 -2.18
CA GLU A 68 -4.49 -13.37 -2.58
C GLU A 68 -4.54 -11.85 -2.83
N ALA A 69 -5.66 -11.31 -3.34
CA ALA A 69 -5.86 -9.87 -3.53
C ALA A 69 -6.25 -9.11 -2.25
N ALA A 70 -6.78 -9.80 -1.25
CA ALA A 70 -7.20 -9.21 0.02
C ALA A 70 -6.04 -8.59 0.80
N SER A 71 -6.38 -7.78 1.81
CA SER A 71 -5.39 -7.27 2.76
C SER A 71 -4.73 -8.41 3.54
N PRO A 72 -3.42 -8.34 3.82
CA PRO A 72 -2.80 -9.18 4.83
C PRO A 72 -3.38 -8.94 6.23
N ALA A 73 -2.91 -9.74 7.19
CA ALA A 73 -3.15 -9.50 8.60
C ALA A 73 -2.76 -8.05 8.99
N PRO A 74 -3.52 -7.40 9.87
CA PRO A 74 -3.36 -5.97 10.15
C PRO A 74 -2.04 -5.63 10.84
N GLU A 75 -1.41 -6.58 11.52
CA GLU A 75 -0.14 -6.40 12.22
C GLU A 75 0.78 -7.58 11.96
N ARG A 76 2.10 -7.31 11.87
CA ARG A 76 3.15 -8.35 11.77
C ARG A 76 2.89 -9.41 10.70
N ALA A 77 2.22 -9.06 9.60
CA ALA A 77 2.05 -9.94 8.48
C ALA A 77 3.40 -10.24 7.83
N SER A 78 3.61 -11.50 7.45
CA SER A 78 4.75 -11.89 6.61
C SER A 78 4.27 -11.94 5.17
N VAL A 79 4.85 -11.11 4.31
CA VAL A 79 4.46 -10.98 2.90
C VAL A 79 5.65 -11.28 1.99
N GLN A 80 5.41 -11.85 0.82
CA GLN A 80 6.43 -11.98 -0.23
C GLN A 80 6.17 -10.98 -1.34
N VAL A 81 7.16 -10.13 -1.64
CA VAL A 81 7.07 -9.14 -2.72
C VAL A 81 7.19 -9.82 -4.08
N LEU A 82 6.33 -9.44 -5.04
CA LEU A 82 6.22 -10.07 -6.38
C LEU A 82 6.84 -9.22 -7.50
N VAL A 83 7.22 -7.98 -7.21
CA VAL A 83 7.78 -7.00 -8.16
C VAL A 83 8.87 -6.20 -7.47
N ASN A 84 9.71 -5.47 -8.20
CA ASN A 84 10.54 -4.46 -7.54
C ASN A 84 9.62 -3.34 -7.03
N LEU A 85 9.35 -3.35 -5.72
CA LEU A 85 8.28 -2.59 -5.11
C LEU A 85 8.83 -1.36 -4.41
N ASN A 86 8.40 -0.18 -4.85
CA ASN A 86 8.72 1.07 -4.19
C ASN A 86 8.16 1.08 -2.76
N VAL A 87 9.00 1.57 -1.84
CA VAL A 87 8.63 1.90 -0.47
C VAL A 87 8.47 3.41 -0.41
N LEU A 88 7.30 3.88 0.01
CA LEU A 88 6.92 5.29 0.00
C LEU A 88 6.99 5.89 1.41
N ALA A 89 7.35 7.17 1.53
CA ALA A 89 7.42 7.85 2.83
C ALA A 89 6.04 7.90 3.54
N GLU A 90 4.97 7.97 2.75
CA GLU A 90 3.57 8.02 3.20
C GLU A 90 2.71 7.05 2.37
N ALA A 91 1.50 6.71 2.85
CA ALA A 91 0.58 5.81 2.16
C ALA A 91 -0.18 6.48 0.99
N ARG A 92 0.53 7.08 0.04
CA ARG A 92 -0.03 7.80 -1.12
C ARG A 92 0.93 7.78 -2.32
N ASP A 93 0.38 7.84 -3.53
CA ASP A 93 1.15 7.66 -4.77
C ASP A 93 2.10 8.83 -5.11
N ASP A 94 1.88 10.02 -4.56
CA ASP A 94 2.59 11.28 -4.87
C ASP A 94 3.62 11.70 -3.81
N THR A 95 4.03 10.76 -2.95
CA THR A 95 5.08 10.99 -1.94
C THR A 95 6.45 10.48 -2.40
N GLU A 96 7.50 10.88 -1.68
CA GLU A 96 8.86 10.41 -1.93
C GLU A 96 8.98 8.87 -1.85
N VAL A 97 9.71 8.30 -2.80
CA VAL A 97 10.18 6.91 -2.74
C VAL A 97 11.40 6.84 -1.82
N VAL A 98 11.24 6.18 -0.67
CA VAL A 98 12.30 6.01 0.33
C VAL A 98 13.04 4.69 0.18
N GLY A 99 12.72 3.87 -0.81
CA GLY A 99 13.43 2.62 -1.06
C GLY A 99 12.73 1.74 -2.07
N VAL A 100 13.33 0.59 -2.34
CA VAL A 100 12.76 -0.45 -3.20
C VAL A 100 13.00 -1.80 -2.53
N VAL A 101 11.96 -2.60 -2.40
CA VAL A 101 12.07 -4.01 -2.01
C VAL A 101 12.20 -4.84 -3.29
N PRO A 102 13.28 -5.64 -3.45
CA PRO A 102 13.41 -6.52 -4.60
C PRO A 102 12.31 -7.57 -4.66
N THR A 103 11.97 -8.00 -5.88
CA THR A 103 11.07 -9.15 -6.06
C THR A 103 11.56 -10.40 -5.31
N GLN A 104 10.62 -11.27 -4.92
CA GLN A 104 10.79 -12.49 -4.13
C GLN A 104 11.32 -12.28 -2.70
N THR A 105 11.48 -11.03 -2.25
CA THR A 105 11.88 -10.72 -0.88
C THR A 105 10.73 -10.89 0.09
N CYS A 106 10.98 -11.54 1.22
CA CYS A 106 10.04 -11.62 2.31
C CYS A 106 10.19 -10.43 3.26
N VAL A 107 9.06 -9.80 3.58
CA VAL A 107 9.00 -8.63 4.44
C VAL A 107 8.01 -8.89 5.58
N THR A 108 8.41 -8.56 6.80
CA THR A 108 7.49 -8.50 7.93
C THR A 108 6.96 -7.07 8.04
N THR A 109 5.66 -6.90 7.86
CA THR A 109 5.01 -5.58 7.96
C THR A 109 4.82 -5.20 9.42
N GLU A 110 4.98 -3.94 9.78
CA GLU A 110 4.62 -3.44 11.11
C GLU A 110 3.10 -3.45 11.25
N LEU A 111 2.42 -2.86 10.27
CA LEU A 111 0.96 -2.77 10.21
C LEU A 111 0.48 -2.65 8.76
N CYS A 112 -0.77 -3.01 8.50
CA CYS A 112 -1.47 -2.79 7.24
C CYS A 112 -2.78 -2.03 7.48
N LEU A 113 -3.01 -0.97 6.69
CA LEU A 113 -4.25 -0.21 6.67
C LEU A 113 -4.99 -0.45 5.37
N MET A 114 -6.32 -0.46 5.44
CA MET A 114 -7.17 -0.43 4.25
C MET A 114 -7.42 1.01 3.81
N ALA A 115 -7.17 1.30 2.54
CA ALA A 115 -7.61 2.52 1.89
C ALA A 115 -8.57 2.17 0.74
N THR A 116 -9.18 3.18 0.11
CA THR A 116 -10.14 2.93 -0.98
C THR A 116 -9.53 2.19 -2.18
N ASP A 117 -8.21 2.28 -2.35
CA ASP A 117 -7.46 1.71 -3.47
C ASP A 117 -6.64 0.45 -3.08
N GLY A 118 -6.99 -0.16 -1.95
CA GLY A 118 -6.42 -1.41 -1.44
C GLY A 118 -5.60 -1.24 -0.17
N ALA A 119 -4.95 -2.33 0.25
CA ALA A 119 -4.13 -2.35 1.45
C ALA A 119 -2.80 -1.61 1.25
N TRP A 120 -2.41 -0.86 2.28
CA TRP A 120 -1.13 -0.20 2.43
C TRP A 120 -0.44 -0.72 3.68
N CYS A 121 0.72 -1.35 3.51
CA CYS A 121 1.45 -1.98 4.59
C CYS A 121 2.75 -1.23 4.88
N ARG A 122 2.93 -0.83 6.12
CA ARG A 122 4.15 -0.20 6.60
C ARG A 122 5.17 -1.27 6.96
N ALA A 123 6.42 -1.09 6.57
CA ALA A 123 7.51 -1.99 6.92
C ALA A 123 8.85 -1.26 7.03
N LYS A 124 9.77 -1.84 7.81
CA LYS A 124 11.18 -1.44 7.83
C LYS A 124 11.92 -2.16 6.71
N VAL A 125 12.59 -1.40 5.84
CA VAL A 125 13.38 -1.88 4.70
C VAL A 125 14.77 -1.25 4.79
N GLY A 126 15.76 -2.04 5.19
CA GLY A 126 17.06 -1.52 5.60
C GLY A 126 16.90 -0.61 6.82
N GLU A 127 17.47 0.60 6.76
CA GLU A 127 17.35 1.60 7.83
C GLU A 127 16.10 2.50 7.72
N ARG A 128 15.32 2.36 6.66
CA ARG A 128 14.16 3.23 6.40
C ARG A 128 12.86 2.51 6.69
N THR A 129 11.87 3.25 7.17
CA THR A 129 10.51 2.75 7.33
C THR A 129 9.62 3.45 6.33
N GLY A 130 8.73 2.72 5.68
CA GLY A 130 7.78 3.31 4.74
C GLY A 130 6.71 2.33 4.32
N TRP A 131 5.98 2.70 3.28
CA TRP A 131 4.72 2.11 2.89
C TRP A 131 4.82 1.37 1.57
N MET A 132 4.28 0.16 1.55
CA MET A 132 4.15 -0.71 0.39
C MET A 132 2.67 -0.86 0.07
N ARG A 133 2.31 -0.69 -1.20
CA ARG A 133 0.92 -0.80 -1.67
C ARG A 133 0.66 -2.17 -2.26
N LYS A 134 -0.45 -2.82 -1.89
CA LYS A 134 -0.85 -4.17 -2.34
C LYS A 134 -1.30 -4.24 -3.79
N LEU A 135 -2.11 -3.27 -4.23
CA LEU A 135 -2.72 -3.26 -5.56
C LEU A 135 -2.14 -2.13 -6.40
N ALA A 136 -1.78 -2.40 -7.65
CA ALA A 136 -1.19 -1.39 -8.52
C ALA A 136 -1.58 -1.58 -9.99
N LEU A 137 -1.25 -0.60 -10.82
CA LEU A 137 -1.35 -0.71 -12.27
C LEU A 137 0.04 -0.91 -12.88
N ARG A 138 0.26 -2.06 -13.51
CA ARG A 138 1.40 -2.24 -14.41
C ARG A 138 1.12 -1.46 -15.70
N GLN A 139 2.04 -0.55 -16.06
CA GLN A 139 1.98 0.24 -17.30
C GLN A 139 0.60 0.92 -17.50
N ASN A 140 -0.01 1.41 -16.41
CA ASN A 140 -1.33 2.05 -16.40
C ASN A 140 -2.47 1.22 -17.04
N ARG A 141 -2.32 -0.11 -17.13
CA ARG A 141 -3.26 -0.95 -17.89
C ARG A 141 -3.66 -2.25 -17.20
N TRP A 142 -2.73 -2.94 -16.56
CA TRP A 142 -3.03 -4.24 -15.92
C TRP A 142 -3.07 -4.07 -14.41
N ALA A 143 -4.19 -4.45 -13.80
CA ALA A 143 -4.30 -4.47 -12.35
C ALA A 143 -3.50 -5.66 -11.80
N ILE A 144 -2.62 -5.41 -10.83
CA ILE A 144 -1.73 -6.41 -10.26
C ILE A 144 -1.78 -6.41 -8.74
N VAL A 145 -1.46 -7.55 -8.16
CA VAL A 145 -1.01 -7.68 -6.76
C VAL A 145 0.50 -7.57 -6.72
N THR A 146 1.04 -6.74 -5.83
CA THR A 146 2.48 -6.45 -5.73
C THR A 146 3.21 -7.31 -4.71
N PHE A 147 2.49 -7.94 -3.78
CA PHE A 147 3.02 -8.88 -2.80
C PHE A 147 1.95 -9.88 -2.35
N GLU A 148 2.32 -11.09 -1.96
CA GLU A 148 1.41 -12.13 -1.42
C GLU A 148 1.14 -11.94 0.08
N ASN A 149 0.05 -12.54 0.58
CA ASN A 149 -0.33 -12.44 1.99
C ASN A 149 0.42 -13.43 2.91
N PHE A 150 1.38 -14.17 2.36
CA PHE A 150 2.28 -15.04 3.09
C PHE A 150 3.68 -14.95 2.48
N CYS A 151 4.68 -15.36 3.25
CA CYS A 151 6.01 -15.66 2.73
C CYS A 151 6.24 -17.18 2.84
N PRO A 152 6.57 -17.87 1.74
CA PRO A 152 6.96 -19.27 1.81
C PRO A 152 8.26 -19.39 2.62
N LYS A 153 8.33 -20.37 3.53
CA LYS A 153 9.59 -20.73 4.18
C LYS A 153 10.57 -21.15 3.08
N GLN A 154 11.66 -20.42 2.91
CA GLN A 154 12.74 -20.86 2.03
C GLN A 154 13.25 -22.19 2.57
N GLY A 155 13.13 -23.26 1.78
CA GLY A 155 13.65 -24.58 2.14
C GLY A 155 15.16 -24.49 2.39
N ARG A 156 15.61 -25.14 3.46
CA ARG A 156 17.04 -25.44 3.66
C ARG A 156 17.44 -26.58 2.74
#